data_AF-A0A452Y234-F1
#
_entry.id   AF-A0A452Y234-F1
#
_cell.length_a   1.000
_cell.length_b   1.000
_cell.length_c   1.000
_cell.angle_alpha   90.00
_cell.angle_beta   90.00
_cell.angle_gamma   90.00
#
_symmetry.space_group_name_H-M   'P 1'
#
loop_
_entity.id
_entity.type
_entity.pdbx_description
1 polymer ?
#
loop_
_entity_poly.entity_id
_entity_poly.type
_entity_poly.pdbx_seq_one_letter_code
_entity_poly.pdbx_strand_id
1 'polypeptide(L)'
;MSSMADSVKGRAVVGQVLEGREPELFFLVFKSLIIFKGGRSTAYKNSILQKSNRTEQYQKDGAALFRVQGLRPDCIQAIQVHLAASSLNSSHCYILQDGASFFTWLGSLSSPSDHVLLDRMMDKLCPLKQSLLVREGSEPDRFWTTLGGRSEYSKEKCVKGWPTDPHLY
;
A
#
# COMPACT_ATOMS: atom_id res chain seq x y z
N MET A 1 25.51 -16.61 10.68
CA MET A 1 24.28 -17.33 10.28
C MET A 1 23.22 -17.08 11.34
N SER A 2 21.94 -16.99 10.97
CA SER A 2 20.86 -16.72 11.92
C SER A 2 20.54 -17.97 12.73
N SER A 3 20.30 -17.85 14.04
CA SER A 3 20.05 -19.01 14.92
C SER A 3 18.87 -19.88 14.47
N MET A 4 17.94 -19.29 13.68
CA MET A 4 16.82 -19.99 13.08
C MET A 4 17.23 -20.92 11.94
N ALA A 5 18.19 -20.54 11.08
CA ALA A 5 18.70 -21.40 10.02
C ALA A 5 19.48 -22.61 10.58
N ASP A 6 20.21 -22.39 11.67
CA ASP A 6 20.95 -23.45 12.36
C ASP A 6 20.00 -24.46 13.02
N SER A 7 18.85 -23.99 13.54
CA SER A 7 17.84 -24.86 14.16
C SER A 7 17.23 -25.89 13.20
N VAL A 8 17.15 -25.55 11.90
CA VAL A 8 16.62 -26.42 10.84
C VAL A 8 17.72 -27.24 10.13
N LYS A 9 18.95 -27.24 10.66
CA LYS A 9 20.09 -28.03 10.16
C LYS A 9 20.32 -27.87 8.65
N GLY A 10 20.13 -26.66 8.13
CA GLY A 10 20.33 -26.35 6.71
C GLY A 10 19.32 -27.01 5.74
N ARG A 11 18.23 -27.60 6.23
CA ARG A 11 17.19 -28.22 5.36
C ARG A 11 16.24 -27.21 4.74
N ALA A 12 16.18 -26.00 5.27
CA ALA A 12 15.35 -24.93 4.72
C ALA A 12 16.16 -24.06 3.76
N VAL A 13 15.54 -23.67 2.66
CA VAL A 13 16.05 -22.62 1.78
C VAL A 13 15.81 -21.27 2.45
N VAL A 14 16.86 -20.46 2.57
CA VAL A 14 16.78 -19.10 3.12
C VAL A 14 16.75 -18.10 1.97
N GLY A 15 15.68 -17.31 1.90
CA GLY A 15 15.55 -16.21 0.95
C GLY A 15 15.33 -14.89 1.67
N GLN A 16 15.98 -13.83 1.20
CA GLN A 16 15.70 -12.47 1.62
C GLN A 16 14.67 -11.85 0.68
N VAL A 17 13.60 -11.31 1.24
CA VAL A 17 12.56 -10.59 0.49
C VAL A 17 12.64 -9.12 0.88
N LEU A 18 12.75 -8.23 -0.10
CA LEU A 18 12.75 -6.78 0.09
C LEU A 18 11.39 -6.20 -0.30
N GLU A 19 10.98 -5.14 0.38
CA GLU A 19 9.74 -4.41 0.06
C GLU A 19 9.75 -3.92 -1.40
N GLY A 20 8.66 -4.19 -2.12
CA GLY A 20 8.52 -3.84 -3.53
C GLY A 20 9.28 -4.76 -4.50
N ARG A 21 9.98 -5.77 -3.99
CA ARG A 21 10.65 -6.82 -4.77
C ARG A 21 10.24 -8.21 -4.30
N GLU A 22 8.97 -8.36 -3.93
CA GLU A 22 8.44 -9.64 -3.48
C GLU A 22 8.34 -10.64 -4.66
N PRO A 23 8.90 -11.86 -4.53
CA PRO A 23 8.80 -12.87 -5.57
C PRO A 23 7.36 -13.42 -5.66
N GLU A 24 6.97 -13.98 -6.80
CA GLU A 24 5.61 -14.51 -6.97
C GLU A 24 5.22 -15.54 -5.91
N LEU A 25 6.15 -16.39 -5.50
CA LEU A 25 5.95 -17.40 -4.45
C LEU A 25 5.58 -16.77 -3.09
N PHE A 26 6.05 -15.55 -2.81
CA PHE A 26 5.69 -14.84 -1.57
C PHE A 26 4.19 -14.58 -1.51
N PHE A 27 3.58 -14.24 -2.63
CA PHE A 27 2.16 -13.94 -2.73
C PHE A 27 1.25 -15.19 -2.71
N LEU A 28 1.79 -16.37 -3.03
CA LEU A 28 1.07 -17.64 -2.83
C LEU A 28 0.85 -17.94 -1.34
N VAL A 29 1.82 -17.58 -0.51
CA VAL A 29 1.73 -17.70 0.95
C VAL A 29 0.84 -16.58 1.49
N PHE A 30 1.15 -15.34 1.11
CA PHE A 30 0.45 -14.14 1.58
C PHE A 30 -0.43 -13.57 0.48
N LYS A 31 -1.63 -14.16 0.33
CA LYS A 31 -2.65 -13.76 -0.67
C LYS A 31 -3.04 -12.27 -0.57
N SER A 32 -2.93 -11.68 0.61
CA SER A 32 -3.23 -10.26 0.82
C SER A 32 -2.26 -9.66 1.82
N LEU A 33 -1.74 -8.49 1.48
CA LEU A 33 -0.72 -7.81 2.26
C LEU A 33 -1.11 -6.36 2.48
N ILE A 34 -0.94 -5.89 3.72
CA ILE A 34 -1.08 -4.49 4.08
C ILE A 34 0.29 -4.03 4.59
N ILE A 35 0.90 -3.11 3.86
CA ILE A 35 2.24 -2.60 4.13
C ILE A 35 2.07 -1.20 4.70
N PHE A 36 2.40 -1.03 5.98
CA PHE A 36 2.36 0.27 6.64
C PHE A 36 3.68 0.99 6.47
N LYS A 37 3.63 2.31 6.28
CA LYS A 37 4.82 3.14 6.25
C LYS A 37 5.36 3.26 7.68
N GLY A 38 6.67 3.09 7.82
CA GLY A 38 7.39 3.29 9.06
C GLY A 38 7.60 2.00 9.87
N GLY A 39 7.75 2.13 11.18
CA GLY A 39 8.16 1.01 12.04
C GLY A 39 7.60 1.10 13.45
N ARG A 40 7.26 -0.05 14.02
CA ARG A 40 6.83 -0.16 15.42
C ARG A 40 7.99 -0.37 16.39
N SER A 41 9.19 -0.61 15.87
CA SER A 41 10.38 -0.85 16.69
C SER A 41 10.76 0.39 17.48
N THR A 42 11.29 0.17 18.69
CA THR A 42 11.83 1.24 19.55
C THR A 42 12.93 2.02 18.83
N ALA A 43 13.80 1.32 18.09
CA ALA A 43 14.83 1.93 17.27
C ALA A 43 14.27 2.87 16.19
N TYR A 44 13.18 2.49 15.52
CA TYR A 44 12.50 3.36 14.54
C TYR A 44 11.87 4.58 15.23
N LYS A 45 11.17 4.39 16.35
CA LYS A 45 10.60 5.51 17.11
C LYS A 45 11.67 6.53 17.50
N ASN A 46 12.82 6.06 17.96
CA ASN A 46 13.94 6.92 18.34
C ASN A 46 14.57 7.65 17.15
N SER A 47 14.62 7.02 15.96
CA SER A 47 15.19 7.66 14.76
C SER A 47 14.30 8.73 14.14
N ILE A 48 12.98 8.60 14.28
CA ILE A 48 12.01 9.63 13.84
C ILE A 48 12.02 10.83 14.78
N LEU A 49 12.10 10.61 16.10
CA LEU A 49 12.20 11.68 17.09
C LEU A 49 13.42 12.60 16.89
N GLN A 50 14.50 12.08 16.31
CA GLN A 50 15.71 12.87 16.02
C GLN A 50 15.68 13.63 14.70
N LYS A 51 14.75 13.33 13.77
CA LYS A 51 14.83 13.82 12.37
C LYS A 51 13.80 14.89 11.97
N SER A 52 12.62 15.01 12.56
CA SER A 52 11.72 16.17 12.29
C SER A 52 10.45 16.22 13.15
N ASN A 53 9.91 17.44 13.26
CA ASN A 53 8.67 17.87 13.91
C ASN A 53 7.34 17.36 13.28
N ARG A 54 7.26 16.18 12.66
CA ARG A 54 5.97 15.68 12.14
C ARG A 54 5.74 14.19 12.38
N THR A 55 4.61 13.94 13.02
CA THR A 55 4.01 12.68 13.45
C THR A 55 3.68 11.78 12.25
N GLU A 56 4.68 11.19 11.57
CA GLU A 56 4.46 10.10 10.59
C GLU A 56 4.16 8.75 11.27
N GLN A 57 3.43 8.76 12.39
CA GLN A 57 3.03 7.54 13.08
C GLN A 57 1.59 7.20 12.71
N TYR A 58 1.38 6.01 12.13
CA TYR A 58 0.04 5.48 11.94
C TYR A 58 -0.66 5.36 13.30
N GLN A 59 -1.74 6.12 13.47
CA GLN A 59 -2.69 5.95 14.57
C GLN A 59 -3.91 5.21 14.03
N LYS A 60 -4.41 4.23 14.79
CA LYS A 60 -5.53 3.38 14.39
C LYS A 60 -6.81 4.19 14.08
N ASP A 61 -6.97 5.34 14.72
CA ASP A 61 -8.07 6.29 14.54
C ASP A 61 -7.66 7.55 13.74
N GLY A 62 -6.47 7.55 13.13
CA GLY A 62 -5.96 8.64 12.32
C GLY A 62 -6.34 8.52 10.85
N ALA A 63 -5.98 9.54 10.07
CA ALA A 63 -6.10 9.50 8.62
C ALA A 63 -4.92 8.74 7.98
N ALA A 64 -5.20 7.94 6.96
CA ALA A 64 -4.18 7.19 6.24
C ALA A 64 -4.58 6.96 4.78
N LEU A 65 -3.62 7.04 3.87
CA LEU A 65 -3.81 6.79 2.45
C LEU A 65 -3.08 5.52 2.05
N PHE A 66 -3.79 4.60 1.39
CA PHE A 66 -3.25 3.34 0.88
C PHE A 66 -3.41 3.26 -0.62
N ARG A 67 -2.33 3.00 -1.35
CA ARG A 67 -2.38 2.60 -2.75
C ARG A 67 -2.69 1.12 -2.84
N VAL A 68 -3.69 0.76 -3.64
CA VAL A 68 -4.02 -0.64 -3.91
C VAL A 68 -3.43 -1.07 -5.23
N GLN A 69 -2.77 -2.23 -5.23
CA GLN A 69 -2.20 -2.85 -6.41
C GLN A 69 -2.27 -4.38 -6.30
N GLY A 70 -2.27 -5.07 -7.43
CA GLY A 70 -2.15 -6.53 -7.47
C GLY A 70 -1.25 -6.98 -8.61
N LEU A 71 -0.63 -8.14 -8.42
CA LEU A 71 0.04 -8.86 -9.52
C LEU A 71 -0.92 -9.81 -10.22
N ARG A 72 -1.83 -10.41 -9.44
CA ARG A 72 -2.88 -11.33 -9.88
C ARG A 72 -4.16 -11.02 -9.10
N PRO A 73 -5.33 -11.46 -9.56
CA PRO A 73 -6.59 -11.24 -8.83
C PRO A 73 -6.55 -11.73 -7.38
N ASP A 74 -5.81 -12.80 -7.10
CA ASP A 74 -5.67 -13.42 -5.78
C ASP A 74 -4.52 -12.86 -4.93
N CYS A 75 -3.72 -11.94 -5.50
CA CYS A 75 -2.60 -11.29 -4.85
C CYS A 75 -2.86 -9.78 -4.76
N ILE A 76 -3.27 -9.32 -3.58
CA ILE A 76 -3.67 -7.92 -3.35
C ILE A 76 -2.76 -7.28 -2.32
N GLN A 77 -2.20 -6.11 -2.66
CA GLN A 77 -1.39 -5.30 -1.76
C GLN A 77 -2.07 -3.94 -1.52
N ALA A 78 -2.13 -3.53 -0.26
CA ALA A 78 -2.42 -2.16 0.16
C ALA A 78 -1.16 -1.57 0.75
N ILE A 79 -0.58 -0.58 0.08
CA ILE A 79 0.67 0.06 0.48
C ILE A 79 0.36 1.44 1.00
N GLN A 80 0.65 1.69 2.27
CA GLN A 80 0.47 3.00 2.87
C GLN A 80 1.44 3.99 2.24
N VAL A 81 0.90 5.05 1.67
CA VAL A 81 1.65 6.16 1.09
C VAL A 81 1.55 7.39 1.99
N HIS A 82 2.25 8.47 1.66
CA HIS A 82 2.14 9.70 2.41
C HIS A 82 0.70 10.26 2.30
N LEU A 83 0.19 10.80 3.40
CA LEU A 83 -1.15 11.39 3.46
C LEU A 83 -1.12 12.79 2.82
N ALA A 84 -0.99 12.84 1.49
CA ALA A 84 -0.98 14.07 0.71
C ALA A 84 -1.58 13.83 -0.68
N ALA A 85 -2.23 14.85 -1.23
CA ALA A 85 -2.79 14.79 -2.58
C ALA A 85 -1.73 14.50 -3.66
N SER A 86 -0.48 14.96 -3.48
CA SER A 86 0.64 14.66 -4.39
C SER A 86 1.04 13.19 -4.45
N SER A 87 0.58 12.35 -3.51
CA SER A 87 0.81 10.90 -3.53
C SER A 87 -0.18 10.13 -4.40
N LEU A 88 -1.23 10.79 -4.90
CA LEU A 88 -2.19 10.18 -5.83
C LEU A 88 -1.55 9.93 -7.19
N ASN A 89 -2.13 9.00 -7.95
CA ASN A 89 -1.74 8.76 -9.32
C ASN A 89 -2.93 8.20 -10.10
N SER A 90 -3.25 8.78 -11.26
CA SER A 90 -4.41 8.38 -12.06
C SER A 90 -4.39 6.93 -12.53
N SER A 91 -3.23 6.26 -12.54
CA SER A 91 -3.10 4.84 -12.93
C SER A 91 -3.38 3.85 -11.80
N HIS A 92 -3.67 4.32 -10.58
CA HIS A 92 -3.87 3.47 -9.41
C HIS A 92 -5.19 3.76 -8.70
N CYS A 93 -5.60 2.82 -7.85
CA CYS A 93 -6.72 2.97 -6.94
C CYS A 93 -6.21 3.19 -5.51
N TYR A 94 -6.99 3.93 -4.72
CA TYR A 94 -6.59 4.27 -3.36
C TYR A 94 -7.72 4.06 -2.35
N ILE A 95 -7.34 3.71 -1.12
CA ILE A 95 -8.22 3.72 0.05
C ILE A 95 -7.74 4.85 0.95
N LEU A 96 -8.60 5.83 1.20
CA LEU A 96 -8.36 6.91 2.15
C LEU A 96 -9.20 6.66 3.40
N GLN A 97 -8.54 6.39 4.52
CA GLN A 97 -9.13 6.35 5.84
C GLN A 97 -9.17 7.78 6.41
N ASP A 98 -10.33 8.19 6.90
CA ASP A 98 -10.55 9.43 7.66
C ASP A 98 -11.22 9.07 9.00
N GLY A 99 -10.39 8.73 9.99
CA GLY A 99 -10.84 8.19 11.27
C GLY A 99 -11.61 6.89 11.08
N ALA A 100 -12.92 6.93 11.31
CA ALA A 100 -13.81 5.78 11.16
C ALA A 100 -14.41 5.63 9.74
N SER A 101 -14.31 6.66 8.90
CA SER A 101 -14.85 6.68 7.52
C SER A 101 -13.78 6.26 6.51
N PHE A 102 -14.24 5.76 5.35
CA PHE A 102 -13.36 5.36 4.25
C PHE A 102 -13.85 5.96 2.93
N PHE A 103 -12.91 6.35 2.07
CA PHE A 103 -13.13 6.67 0.68
C PHE A 103 -12.37 5.69 -0.20
N THR A 104 -13.01 5.18 -1.24
CA THR A 104 -12.38 4.39 -2.30
C THR A 104 -12.24 5.28 -3.53
N TRP A 105 -11.01 5.64 -3.89
CA TRP A 105 -10.73 6.53 -5.01
C TRP A 105 -10.29 5.73 -6.24
N LEU A 106 -10.95 5.97 -7.37
CA LEU A 106 -10.65 5.36 -8.66
C LEU A 106 -9.92 6.36 -9.55
N GLY A 107 -8.64 6.07 -9.83
CA GLY A 107 -7.89 6.81 -10.83
C GLY A 107 -8.50 6.63 -12.22
N SER A 108 -8.51 7.69 -13.02
CA SER A 108 -9.10 7.70 -14.38
C SER A 108 -8.41 6.74 -15.36
N LEU A 109 -7.16 6.37 -15.11
CA LEU A 109 -6.37 5.42 -15.91
C LEU A 109 -6.28 4.03 -15.28
N SER A 110 -6.96 3.79 -14.15
CA SER A 110 -7.03 2.48 -13.52
C SER A 110 -7.93 1.52 -14.31
N SER A 111 -7.61 0.23 -14.25
CA SER A 111 -8.33 -0.80 -14.98
C SER A 111 -9.52 -1.36 -14.18
N PRO A 112 -10.53 -1.98 -14.82
CA PRO A 112 -11.60 -2.67 -14.10
C PRO A 112 -11.08 -3.75 -13.14
N SER A 113 -9.96 -4.40 -13.46
CA SER A 113 -9.28 -5.33 -12.55
C SER A 113 -8.77 -4.65 -11.29
N ASP A 114 -8.28 -3.41 -11.37
CA ASP A 114 -7.83 -2.65 -10.21
C ASP A 114 -9.01 -2.28 -9.29
N HIS A 115 -10.19 -2.04 -9.87
CA HIS A 115 -11.41 -1.72 -9.10
C HIS A 115 -11.86 -2.94 -8.29
N VAL A 116 -11.84 -4.13 -8.90
CA VAL A 116 -12.13 -5.39 -8.20
C VAL A 116 -11.12 -5.64 -7.07
N LEU A 117 -9.84 -5.33 -7.29
CA LEU A 117 -8.82 -5.45 -6.23
C LEU A 117 -9.08 -4.47 -5.07
N LEU A 118 -9.49 -3.23 -5.39
CA LEU A 118 -9.85 -2.20 -4.41
C LEU A 118 -11.01 -2.66 -3.53
N ASP A 119 -12.11 -3.12 -4.12
CA ASP A 119 -13.30 -3.58 -3.40
C ASP A 119 -12.96 -4.76 -2.48
N ARG A 120 -12.23 -5.75 -3.00
CA ARG A 120 -11.80 -6.92 -2.21
C ARG A 120 -10.84 -6.58 -1.09
N MET A 121 -9.99 -5.56 -1.27
CA MET A 121 -9.14 -5.06 -0.19
C MET A 121 -9.98 -4.33 0.86
N MET A 122 -10.98 -3.55 0.44
CA MET A 122 -11.89 -2.84 1.35
C MET A 122 -12.69 -3.83 2.20
N ASP A 123 -13.20 -4.91 1.61
CA ASP A 123 -13.88 -6.01 2.32
C ASP A 123 -12.99 -6.66 3.38
N LYS A 124 -11.69 -6.78 3.12
CA LYS A 124 -10.72 -7.33 4.08
C LYS A 124 -10.39 -6.37 5.20
N LEU A 125 -10.29 -5.08 4.91
CA LEU A 125 -9.93 -4.06 5.88
C LEU A 125 -11.09 -3.78 6.84
N CYS A 126 -12.31 -3.63 6.33
CA CYS A 126 -13.48 -3.23 7.10
C CYS A 126 -14.77 -3.82 6.49
N PRO A 127 -15.04 -5.13 6.69
CA PRO A 127 -16.18 -5.82 6.06
C PRO A 127 -17.56 -5.25 6.44
N LEU A 128 -17.65 -4.51 7.54
CA LEU A 128 -18.91 -3.96 8.06
C LEU A 128 -19.11 -2.47 7.75
N LYS A 129 -18.14 -1.81 7.09
CA LYS A 129 -18.20 -0.37 6.84
C LYS A 129 -18.38 -0.08 5.37
N GLN A 130 -19.32 0.81 5.06
CA GLN A 130 -19.45 1.37 3.72
C GLN A 130 -18.33 2.40 3.49
N SER A 131 -17.64 2.27 2.35
CA SER A 131 -16.75 3.30 1.82
C SER A 131 -17.50 4.19 0.83
N LEU A 132 -17.20 5.48 0.80
CA LEU A 132 -17.68 6.36 -0.26
C LEU A 132 -16.83 6.16 -1.51
N LEU A 133 -17.44 5.70 -2.60
CA LEU A 133 -16.77 5.59 -3.89
C LEU A 133 -16.58 6.98 -4.50
N VAL A 134 -15.34 7.28 -4.88
CA VAL A 134 -14.92 8.55 -5.46
C VAL A 134 -14.23 8.28 -6.80
N ARG A 135 -14.68 8.94 -7.86
CA ARG A 135 -14.02 8.88 -9.17
C ARG A 135 -13.13 10.11 -9.32
N GLU A 136 -11.98 9.93 -9.98
CA GLU A 136 -11.08 11.03 -10.30
C GLU A 136 -11.84 12.17 -11.01
N GLY A 137 -11.68 13.41 -10.51
CA GLY A 137 -12.37 14.61 -10.99
C GLY A 137 -13.74 14.87 -10.37
N SER A 138 -14.24 13.98 -9.52
CA SER A 138 -15.51 14.13 -8.77
C SER A 138 -15.30 14.02 -7.26
N GLU A 139 -14.12 14.41 -6.78
CA GLU A 139 -13.76 14.30 -5.37
C GLU A 139 -14.47 15.35 -4.51
N PRO A 140 -15.13 14.95 -3.40
CA PRO A 140 -15.76 15.89 -2.48
C PRO A 140 -14.70 16.67 -1.69
N ASP A 141 -15.04 17.86 -1.19
CA ASP A 141 -14.08 18.70 -0.46
C ASP A 141 -13.54 18.05 0.82
N ARG A 142 -14.32 17.18 1.46
CA ARG A 142 -13.85 16.38 2.60
C ARG A 142 -12.65 15.51 2.22
N PHE A 143 -12.67 14.88 1.04
CA PHE A 143 -11.55 14.05 0.55
C PHE A 143 -10.25 14.85 0.47
N TRP A 144 -10.31 16.06 -0.10
CA TRP A 144 -9.15 16.94 -0.20
C TRP A 144 -8.70 17.47 1.15
N THR A 145 -9.64 17.79 2.04
CA THR A 145 -9.35 18.26 3.39
C THR A 145 -8.57 17.20 4.18
N THR A 146 -8.98 15.93 4.11
CA THR A 146 -8.26 14.81 4.74
C THR A 146 -6.85 14.63 4.17
N LEU A 147 -6.63 14.93 2.89
CA LEU A 147 -5.31 14.89 2.24
C LEU A 147 -4.45 16.13 2.49
N GLY A 148 -4.89 17.08 3.33
CA GLY A 148 -4.17 18.31 3.61
C GLY A 148 -4.27 19.37 2.50
N GLY A 149 -5.25 19.24 1.60
CA GLY A 149 -5.53 20.17 0.50
C GLY A 149 -5.34 19.55 -0.89
N ARG A 150 -5.81 20.29 -1.91
CA ARG A 150 -5.59 19.93 -3.32
C ARG A 150 -4.14 20.21 -3.70
N SER A 151 -3.54 19.29 -4.46
CA SER A 151 -2.22 19.43 -5.05
C SER A 151 -2.21 18.75 -6.42
N GLU A 152 -1.27 19.14 -7.27
CA GLU A 152 -0.96 18.35 -8.46
C GLU A 152 -0.41 16.97 -8.08
N TYR A 153 -0.74 16.00 -8.92
CA TYR A 153 -0.34 14.61 -8.79
C TYR A 153 -0.21 13.98 -10.18
N SER A 154 0.51 12.85 -10.27
CA SER A 154 0.87 12.24 -11.55
C SER A 154 -0.33 11.65 -12.29
N LYS A 155 -0.47 12.00 -13.57
CA LYS A 155 -1.51 11.47 -14.48
C LYS A 155 -0.95 10.52 -15.55
N GLU A 156 0.23 9.97 -15.28
CA GLU A 156 0.93 9.08 -16.21
C GLU A 156 0.60 7.62 -15.92
N LYS A 157 0.59 6.80 -17.00
CA LYS A 157 0.38 5.37 -16.87
C LYS A 157 1.64 4.70 -16.33
N CYS A 158 1.57 4.16 -15.11
CA CYS A 158 2.66 3.36 -14.56
C CYS A 158 2.68 1.96 -15.19
N VAL A 159 3.73 1.63 -15.94
CA VAL A 159 3.93 0.28 -16.51
C VAL A 159 4.81 -0.53 -15.55
N LYS A 160 4.32 -1.67 -15.08
CA LYS A 160 5.14 -2.61 -14.30
C LYS A 160 6.16 -3.24 -15.24
N GLY A 161 7.45 -3.07 -14.94
CA GLY A 161 8.55 -3.62 -15.72
C GLY A 161 8.47 -5.15 -15.79
N TRP A 162 8.74 -5.71 -16.97
CA TRP A 162 8.84 -7.16 -17.15
C TRP A 162 10.14 -7.66 -16.50
N PRO A 163 10.16 -8.87 -15.93
CA PRO A 163 11.41 -9.48 -15.48
C PRO A 163 12.37 -9.58 -16.67
N THR A 164 13.61 -9.13 -16.48
CA THR A 164 14.70 -9.37 -17.44
C THR A 164 14.98 -10.86 -17.55
N ASP A 165 15.43 -11.32 -18.72
CA ASP A 165 15.76 -12.72 -18.95
C ASP A 165 16.73 -13.26 -17.89
N PRO A 166 16.55 -14.51 -17.43
CA PRO A 166 17.41 -15.10 -16.42
C PRO A 166 18.82 -15.27 -16.99
N HIS A 167 19.82 -14.76 -16.26
CA HIS A 167 21.23 -14.93 -16.59
C HIS A 167 21.91 -15.74 -15.49
N LEU A 168 22.71 -16.73 -15.88
CA LEU A 168 23.60 -17.46 -14.98
C LEU A 168 24.99 -16.81 -15.03
N TYR A 169 25.57 -16.56 -13.86
CA TYR A 169 26.92 -16.01 -13.70
C TYR A 169 27.87 -17.08 -13.18
#